data_AF-A0AAI8QI18-F1
#
_entry.id   AF-A0AAI8QI18-F1
#
_cell.length_a   1.000
_cell.length_b   1.000
_cell.length_c   1.000
_cell.angle_alpha   90.00
_cell.angle_beta   90.00
_cell.angle_gamma   90.00
#
_symmetry.space_group_name_H-M   'P 1'
#
loop_
_entity.id
_entity.type
_entity.pdbx_description
1 polymer ?
#
loop_
_entity_poly.entity_id
_entity_poly.type
_entity_poly.pdbx_seq_one_letter_code
_entity_poly.pdbx_strand_id
1 'polypeptide(L)'
;MKNPTLSIALKVGMAFGLGLLVVGCGDPVPELPHYKPKSLEQQGKGITIAKSTPYNCKILGEVEGKDNTNGTRGATRELLREGALNDLRNEAGDAAGVGKRIMLNITNEEVLCSVVLEGKKGKTQQTIKCTDGLPIDAINGKLLSHRIHAQVFDCGEK
;
A
#
# COMPACT_ATOMS: atom_id res chain seq x y z
N MET A 1 30.59 9.07 -88.90
CA MET A 1 29.87 10.19 -88.23
C MET A 1 30.08 10.04 -86.73
N LYS A 2 30.55 11.12 -86.09
CA LYS A 2 30.69 11.28 -84.63
C LYS A 2 29.33 11.09 -83.95
N ASN A 3 29.24 10.21 -82.95
CA ASN A 3 28.97 10.65 -81.58
C ASN A 3 29.28 9.54 -80.55
N PRO A 4 30.01 9.85 -79.47
CA PRO A 4 30.34 8.93 -78.37
C PRO A 4 29.39 9.15 -77.17
N THR A 5 29.73 8.53 -76.03
CA THR A 5 29.17 8.64 -74.66
C THR A 5 28.03 7.65 -74.37
N LEU A 6 27.99 6.90 -73.27
CA LEU A 6 28.81 6.79 -72.07
C LEU A 6 28.52 5.39 -71.49
N SER A 7 29.52 4.52 -71.37
CA SER A 7 29.40 3.22 -70.70
C SER A 7 30.04 3.34 -69.33
N ILE A 8 29.25 3.30 -68.25
CA ILE A 8 29.77 3.18 -66.89
C ILE A 8 29.46 1.76 -66.42
N ALA A 9 30.47 0.91 -66.52
CA ALA A 9 30.46 -0.44 -65.99
C ALA A 9 30.64 -0.42 -64.46
N LEU A 10 29.59 -0.84 -63.77
CA LEU A 10 29.55 -1.97 -62.83
C LEU A 10 30.77 -2.22 -61.89
N LYS A 11 30.48 -2.00 -60.60
CA LYS A 11 30.86 -2.77 -59.40
C LYS A 11 32.35 -2.87 -59.01
N VAL A 12 32.72 -2.11 -57.98
CA VAL A 12 33.69 -2.53 -56.96
C VAL A 12 32.94 -2.62 -55.64
N GLY A 13 32.98 -3.80 -55.03
CA GLY A 13 32.30 -4.09 -53.79
C GLY A 13 33.00 -3.47 -52.59
N MET A 14 32.20 -3.06 -51.62
CA MET A 14 32.60 -3.07 -50.23
C MET A 14 31.35 -3.32 -49.39
N ALA A 15 31.06 -4.60 -49.19
CA ALA A 15 30.37 -5.03 -47.99
C ALA A 15 31.34 -4.80 -46.83
N PHE A 16 30.91 -4.14 -45.76
CA PHE A 16 31.05 -4.61 -44.38
C PHE A 16 30.52 -3.53 -43.41
N GLY A 17 29.52 -3.93 -42.62
CA GLY A 17 29.35 -3.43 -41.26
C GLY A 17 28.69 -2.07 -41.11
N LEU A 18 27.40 -1.96 -41.47
CA LEU A 18 26.52 -1.00 -40.81
C LEU A 18 26.40 -1.45 -39.34
N GLY A 19 27.28 -0.92 -38.50
CA GLY A 19 27.20 -1.07 -37.05
C GLY A 19 25.95 -0.38 -36.53
N LEU A 20 24.83 -1.10 -36.54
CA LEU A 20 23.63 -0.79 -35.78
C LEU A 20 24.00 -0.84 -34.30
N LEU A 21 24.43 0.29 -33.75
CA LEU A 21 24.37 0.53 -32.31
C LEU A 21 22.90 0.65 -31.93
N VAL A 22 22.25 -0.51 -31.73
CA VAL A 22 20.97 -0.60 -31.03
C VAL A 22 21.26 -0.24 -29.58
N VAL A 23 21.25 1.05 -29.27
CA VAL A 23 21.16 1.51 -27.89
C VAL A 23 19.77 1.09 -27.45
N GLY A 24 19.69 -0.02 -26.70
CA GLY A 24 18.44 -0.51 -26.16
C GLY A 24 17.78 0.61 -25.37
N CYS A 25 16.63 1.07 -25.83
CA CYS A 25 15.69 1.80 -24.99
C CYS A 25 15.26 0.82 -23.90
N GLY A 26 15.96 0.83 -22.77
CA GLY A 26 15.42 0.23 -21.56
C GLY A 26 14.16 1.01 -21.23
N ASP A 27 13.00 0.37 -21.37
CA ASP A 27 11.74 0.96 -20.93
C ASP A 27 11.92 1.51 -19.51
N PRO A 28 11.48 2.73 -19.20
CA PRO A 28 11.59 3.28 -17.86
C PRO A 28 10.89 2.32 -16.90
N VAL A 29 11.65 1.81 -15.92
CA VAL A 29 11.12 0.93 -14.88
C VAL A 29 9.93 1.65 -14.23
N PRO A 30 8.72 1.05 -14.21
CA PRO A 30 7.55 1.71 -13.66
C PRO A 30 7.81 2.06 -12.19
N GLU A 31 7.86 3.34 -11.89
CA GLU A 31 8.04 3.80 -10.52
C GLU A 31 6.75 3.54 -9.74
N LEU A 32 6.84 2.76 -8.65
CA LEU A 32 5.67 2.47 -7.83
C LEU A 32 5.13 3.78 -7.22
N PRO A 33 3.80 3.95 -7.15
CA PRO A 33 3.21 5.13 -6.55
C PRO A 33 3.59 5.24 -5.07
N HIS A 34 3.75 6.47 -4.59
CA HIS A 34 3.93 6.72 -3.16
C HIS A 34 2.67 6.32 -2.39
N TYR A 35 2.88 5.70 -1.23
CA TYR A 35 1.81 5.35 -0.33
C TYR A 35 1.09 6.60 0.18
N LYS A 36 -0.24 6.52 0.22
CA LYS A 36 -1.10 7.51 0.86
C LYS A 36 -2.06 6.78 1.79
N PRO A 37 -2.19 7.22 3.05
CA PRO A 37 -3.21 6.69 3.95
C PRO A 37 -4.61 6.81 3.35
N LYS A 38 -5.50 5.87 3.69
CA LYS A 38 -6.93 6.03 3.43
C LYS A 38 -7.45 7.37 3.99
N SER A 39 -8.31 8.01 3.21
CA SER A 39 -8.89 9.31 3.57
C SER A 39 -9.97 9.18 4.65
N LEU A 40 -10.03 10.17 5.53
CA LEU A 40 -11.16 10.34 6.46
C LEU A 40 -12.38 10.91 5.71
N GLU A 41 -13.48 10.19 5.74
CA GLU A 41 -14.73 10.58 5.11
C GLU A 41 -15.61 11.43 6.04
N GLN A 42 -16.66 12.03 5.49
CA GLN A 42 -17.48 13.01 6.23
C GLN A 42 -18.19 12.38 7.43
N GLN A 43 -18.66 11.14 7.31
CA GLN A 43 -19.32 10.40 8.38
C GLN A 43 -18.37 10.04 9.53
N GLY A 44 -17.08 9.83 9.23
CA GLY A 44 -16.05 9.58 10.24
C GLY A 44 -15.62 10.82 11.01
N LYS A 45 -15.95 12.03 10.52
CA LYS A 45 -15.57 13.28 11.19
C LYS A 45 -16.31 13.47 12.51
N GLY A 46 -15.55 13.86 13.53
CA GLY A 46 -16.05 14.09 14.89
C GLY A 46 -16.21 12.82 15.72
N ILE A 47 -15.87 11.65 15.20
CA ILE A 47 -15.81 10.40 15.98
C ILE A 47 -14.53 10.42 16.82
N THR A 48 -14.72 10.29 18.14
CA THR A 48 -13.62 10.33 19.12
C THR A 48 -13.22 8.92 19.53
N ILE A 49 -11.92 8.69 19.71
CA ILE A 49 -11.40 7.44 20.25
C ILE A 49 -11.05 7.67 21.71
N ALA A 50 -11.70 6.93 22.61
CA ALA A 50 -11.43 6.92 24.04
C ALA A 50 -10.39 5.86 24.38
N LYS A 51 -9.64 6.10 25.47
CA LYS A 51 -8.71 5.11 26.04
C LYS A 51 -9.40 4.02 26.86
N SER A 52 -10.67 4.24 27.22
CA SER A 52 -11.47 3.35 28.06
C SER A 52 -12.91 3.40 27.61
N THR A 53 -13.70 2.40 28.03
CA THR A 53 -15.14 2.35 27.80
C THR A 53 -15.81 3.64 28.29
N PRO A 54 -16.51 4.40 27.42
CA PRO A 54 -17.21 5.62 27.80
C PRO A 54 -18.36 5.33 28.79
N TYR A 55 -18.49 6.16 29.83
CA TYR A 55 -19.62 6.09 30.76
C TYR A 55 -20.89 6.66 30.11
N ASN A 56 -22.05 6.08 30.43
CA ASN A 56 -23.37 6.52 29.94
C ASN A 56 -23.56 6.43 28.41
N CYS A 57 -22.81 5.57 27.73
CA CYS A 57 -23.03 5.30 26.30
C CYS A 57 -23.51 3.86 26.08
N LYS A 58 -24.28 3.65 25.02
CA LYS A 58 -24.79 2.33 24.61
C LYS A 58 -23.81 1.70 23.62
N ILE A 59 -23.40 0.46 23.86
CA ILE A 59 -22.62 -0.31 22.88
C ILE A 59 -23.48 -0.63 21.65
N LEU A 60 -22.97 -0.30 20.47
CA LEU A 60 -23.62 -0.63 19.18
C LEU A 60 -23.06 -1.92 18.59
N GLY A 61 -21.78 -2.23 18.82
CA GLY A 61 -21.12 -3.41 18.29
C GLY A 61 -19.62 -3.20 18.15
N GLU A 62 -19.00 -3.98 17.27
CA GLU A 62 -17.58 -3.91 16.95
C GLU A 62 -17.38 -3.58 15.46
N VAL A 63 -16.32 -2.83 15.16
CA VAL A 63 -15.91 -2.48 13.80
C VAL A 63 -14.42 -2.70 13.62
N GLU A 64 -14.01 -2.97 12.38
CA GLU A 64 -12.61 -3.09 11.97
C GLU A 64 -12.28 -1.94 11.03
N GLY A 65 -11.19 -1.24 11.30
CA GLY A 65 -10.54 -0.35 10.33
C GLY A 65 -9.23 -0.95 9.87
N LYS A 66 -8.94 -0.87 8.57
CA LYS A 66 -7.72 -1.42 7.99
C LYS A 66 -7.12 -0.51 6.93
N ASP A 67 -5.81 -0.56 6.80
CA ASP A 67 -5.13 -0.02 5.62
C ASP A 67 -3.98 -0.93 5.20
N ASN A 68 -3.62 -0.89 3.92
CA ASN A 68 -2.66 -1.78 3.29
C ASN A 68 -1.81 -1.07 2.25
N THR A 69 -0.61 -1.62 2.00
CA THR A 69 0.36 -0.96 1.14
C THR A 69 0.04 -1.07 -0.35
N ASN A 70 -0.80 -2.01 -0.81
CA ASN A 70 -1.28 -2.15 -2.19
C ASN A 70 -0.22 -1.93 -3.29
N GLY A 71 1.01 -2.42 -3.08
CA GLY A 71 2.09 -2.26 -4.06
C GLY A 71 2.68 -0.83 -4.15
N THR A 72 2.35 0.06 -3.24
CA THR A 72 2.97 1.39 -3.12
C THR A 72 4.36 1.33 -2.47
N ARG A 73 5.11 2.42 -2.60
CA ARG A 73 6.40 2.64 -1.92
C ARG A 73 6.30 3.68 -0.82
N GLY A 74 7.19 3.61 0.17
CA GLY A 74 7.28 4.61 1.24
C GLY A 74 6.19 4.51 2.31
N ALA A 75 5.45 3.40 2.38
CA ALA A 75 4.56 3.15 3.50
C ALA A 75 5.35 2.98 4.80
N THR A 76 4.95 3.71 5.85
CA THR A 76 5.46 3.51 7.21
C THR A 76 4.36 2.96 8.10
N ARG A 77 4.72 2.49 9.29
CA ARG A 77 3.75 1.97 10.26
C ARG A 77 2.78 3.06 10.70
N GLU A 78 3.28 4.28 10.85
CA GLU A 78 2.51 5.47 11.26
C GLU A 78 1.49 5.84 10.20
N LEU A 79 1.90 5.88 8.92
CA LEU A 79 0.98 6.19 7.82
C LEU A 79 -0.09 5.09 7.66
N LEU A 80 0.28 3.81 7.79
CA LEU A 80 -0.69 2.71 7.77
C LEU A 80 -1.64 2.77 8.97
N ARG A 81 -1.14 3.16 10.15
CA ARG A 81 -1.98 3.35 11.34
C ARG A 81 -2.97 4.49 11.13
N GLU A 82 -2.51 5.62 10.58
CA GLU A 82 -3.37 6.76 10.26
C GLU A 82 -4.51 6.34 9.33
N GLY A 83 -4.19 5.63 8.24
CA GLY A 83 -5.19 5.15 7.30
C GLY A 83 -6.16 4.15 7.93
N ALA A 84 -5.67 3.22 8.76
CA ALA A 84 -6.53 2.27 9.47
C ALA A 84 -7.44 2.98 10.49
N LEU A 85 -6.97 4.03 11.16
CA LEU A 85 -7.78 4.86 12.05
C LEU A 85 -8.83 5.70 11.31
N ASN A 86 -8.53 6.14 10.08
CA ASN A 86 -9.49 6.83 9.25
C ASN A 86 -10.59 5.87 8.78
N ASP A 87 -10.20 4.70 8.27
CA ASP A 87 -11.12 3.62 7.90
C ASP A 87 -12.02 3.22 9.07
N LEU A 88 -11.44 3.03 10.27
CA LEU A 88 -12.18 2.71 11.48
C LEU A 88 -13.28 3.73 11.80
N ARG A 89 -12.98 5.03 11.63
CA ARG A 89 -13.96 6.09 11.84
C ARG A 89 -15.01 6.12 10.73
N ASN A 90 -14.64 5.85 9.48
CA ASN A 90 -15.60 5.78 8.38
C ASN A 90 -16.61 4.66 8.66
N GLU A 91 -16.13 3.44 8.93
CA GLU A 91 -16.95 2.27 9.26
C GLU A 91 -17.85 2.50 10.48
N ALA A 92 -17.32 3.15 11.54
CA ALA A 92 -18.11 3.51 12.70
C ALA A 92 -19.20 4.55 12.39
N GLY A 93 -18.90 5.54 11.54
CA GLY A 93 -19.85 6.56 11.12
C GLY A 93 -20.98 5.96 10.28
N ASP A 94 -20.65 5.02 9.40
CA ASP A 94 -21.62 4.29 8.59
C ASP A 94 -22.51 3.38 9.45
N ALA A 95 -21.94 2.72 10.46
CA ALA A 95 -22.68 1.83 11.35
C ALA A 95 -23.65 2.55 12.29
N ALA A 96 -23.29 3.75 12.78
CA ALA A 96 -24.03 4.40 13.86
C ALA A 96 -25.11 5.40 13.40
N GLY A 97 -25.09 5.80 12.13
CA GLY A 97 -26.08 6.71 11.55
C GLY A 97 -25.81 8.20 11.83
N VAL A 98 -26.55 9.05 11.12
CA VAL A 98 -26.33 10.52 11.11
C VAL A 98 -26.80 11.16 12.42
N GLY A 99 -26.06 12.17 12.90
CA GLY A 99 -26.45 13.01 14.03
C GLY A 99 -26.13 12.44 15.42
N LYS A 100 -25.52 11.25 15.50
CA LYS A 100 -25.13 10.61 16.76
C LYS A 100 -23.72 10.99 17.21
N ARG A 101 -23.53 11.13 18.52
CA ARG A 101 -22.23 11.32 19.16
C ARG A 101 -21.59 9.95 19.37
N ILE A 102 -20.66 9.61 18.49
CA ILE A 102 -20.01 8.29 18.49
C ILE A 102 -18.65 8.34 19.14
N MET A 103 -18.41 7.36 20.01
CA MET A 103 -17.11 7.11 20.61
C MET A 103 -16.64 5.69 20.30
N LEU A 104 -15.33 5.53 20.14
CA LEU A 104 -14.68 4.26 19.89
C LEU A 104 -13.78 3.89 21.06
N ASN A 105 -13.70 2.60 21.39
CA ASN A 105 -12.67 2.07 22.26
C ASN A 105 -11.89 1.00 21.49
N ILE A 106 -10.60 1.22 21.24
CA ILE A 106 -9.76 0.25 20.53
C ILE A 106 -9.57 -0.98 21.42
N THR A 107 -9.94 -2.15 20.92
CA THR A 107 -9.83 -3.43 21.62
C THR A 107 -8.61 -4.23 21.19
N ASN A 108 -8.19 -4.08 19.92
CA ASN A 108 -7.03 -4.79 19.37
C ASN A 108 -6.39 -3.98 18.24
N GLU A 109 -5.08 -4.11 18.08
CA GLU A 109 -4.33 -3.51 16.99
C GLU A 109 -3.26 -4.47 16.49
N GLU A 110 -3.25 -4.71 15.17
CA GLU A 110 -2.37 -5.69 14.55
C GLU A 110 -1.71 -5.15 13.29
N VAL A 111 -0.42 -5.46 13.13
CA VAL A 111 0.34 -5.16 11.91
C VAL A 111 0.73 -6.48 11.25
N LEU A 112 0.51 -6.58 9.93
CA LEU A 112 0.95 -7.71 9.13
C LEU A 112 2.14 -7.32 8.26
N CYS A 113 3.13 -8.20 8.22
CA CYS A 113 4.33 -8.07 7.40
C CYS A 113 4.51 -9.29 6.50
N SER A 114 5.02 -9.07 5.30
CA SER A 114 5.61 -10.11 4.46
C SER A 114 7.07 -10.22 4.85
N VAL A 115 7.47 -11.37 5.38
CA VAL A 115 8.84 -11.65 5.79
C VAL A 115 9.45 -12.77 4.96
N VAL A 116 10.77 -12.72 4.79
CA VAL A 116 11.54 -13.83 4.24
C VAL A 116 12.32 -14.46 5.39
N LEU A 117 12.00 -15.71 5.70
CA LEU A 117 12.64 -16.50 6.76
C LEU A 117 13.67 -17.45 6.17
N GLU A 118 14.80 -17.64 6.87
CA GLU A 118 15.81 -18.63 6.52
C GLU A 118 15.58 -19.94 7.28
N GLY A 119 15.08 -20.95 6.59
CA GLY A 119 14.86 -22.28 7.17
C GLY A 119 15.91 -23.30 6.73
N LYS A 120 15.90 -24.47 7.38
CA LYS A 120 16.73 -25.63 6.99
C LYS A 120 16.53 -26.11 5.54
N LYS A 121 15.39 -25.73 4.91
CA LYS A 121 15.03 -26.07 3.53
C LYS A 121 15.17 -24.89 2.55
N GLY A 122 15.82 -23.80 2.96
CA GLY A 122 16.00 -22.59 2.16
C GLY A 122 15.12 -21.42 2.59
N LYS A 123 15.04 -20.39 1.74
CA LYS A 123 14.29 -19.14 2.01
C LYS A 123 12.80 -19.32 1.73
N THR A 124 11.96 -18.94 2.69
CA THR A 124 10.50 -18.98 2.55
C THR A 124 9.90 -17.61 2.82
N GLN A 125 8.99 -17.15 1.95
CA GLN A 125 8.21 -15.93 2.18
C GLN A 125 6.92 -16.26 2.93
N GLN A 126 6.65 -15.54 4.02
CA GLN A 126 5.47 -15.74 4.85
C GLN A 126 4.83 -14.41 5.24
N THR A 127 3.52 -14.42 5.43
CA THR A 127 2.79 -13.30 6.03
C THR A 127 2.60 -13.58 7.51
N ILE A 128 3.12 -12.72 8.37
CA ILE A 128 3.07 -12.89 9.82
C ILE A 128 2.58 -11.62 10.52
N LYS A 129 2.16 -11.75 11.78
CA LYS A 129 1.96 -10.60 12.67
C LYS A 129 3.33 -10.05 13.08
N CYS A 130 3.51 -8.75 12.92
CA CYS A 130 4.75 -8.03 13.22
C CYS A 130 4.48 -6.77 14.05
N THR A 131 3.40 -6.80 14.87
CA THR A 131 3.02 -5.68 15.75
C THR A 131 4.15 -5.29 16.69
N ASP A 132 4.94 -6.25 17.17
CA ASP A 132 6.05 -6.03 18.11
C ASP A 132 7.43 -6.06 17.43
N GLY A 133 7.45 -6.04 16.10
CA GLY A 133 8.67 -6.15 15.29
C GLY A 133 8.70 -7.40 14.42
N LEU A 134 9.81 -7.56 13.69
CA LEU A 134 10.07 -8.74 12.88
C LEU A 134 10.67 -9.85 13.76
N PRO A 135 10.44 -11.13 13.43
CA PRO A 135 11.05 -12.23 14.16
C PRO A 135 12.57 -12.24 13.91
N ILE A 136 13.32 -12.80 14.86
CA ILE A 136 14.78 -12.73 14.90
C ILE A 136 15.43 -13.40 13.67
N ASP A 137 14.77 -14.40 13.10
CA ASP A 137 15.19 -15.16 11.91
C ASP A 137 14.73 -14.54 10.58
N ALA A 138 14.13 -13.34 10.60
CA ALA A 138 13.78 -12.62 9.40
C ALA A 138 15.01 -12.03 8.71
N ILE A 139 15.23 -12.43 7.47
CA ILE A 139 16.26 -11.83 6.60
C ILE A 139 15.80 -10.46 6.10
N ASN A 140 14.50 -10.33 5.82
CA ASN A 140 13.87 -9.12 5.32
C ASN A 140 12.40 -9.10 5.73
N GLY A 141 11.83 -7.91 5.89
CA GLY A 141 10.41 -7.71 6.16
C GLY A 141 9.87 -6.46 5.46
N LYS A 142 8.67 -6.58 4.91
CA LYS A 142 7.91 -5.49 4.30
C LYS A 142 6.56 -5.36 4.98
N LEU A 143 6.18 -4.14 5.36
CA LEU A 143 4.84 -3.83 5.86
C LEU A 143 3.78 -4.16 4.79
N LEU A 144 2.73 -4.88 5.18
CA LEU A 144 1.60 -5.21 4.31
C LEU A 144 0.35 -4.45 4.70
N SER A 145 -0.03 -4.50 5.97
CA SER A 145 -1.27 -3.89 6.43
C SER A 145 -1.25 -3.59 7.92
N HIS A 146 -2.13 -2.68 8.32
CA HIS A 146 -2.45 -2.36 9.71
C HIS A 146 -3.95 -2.54 9.90
N ARG A 147 -4.35 -3.24 10.96
CA ARG A 147 -5.76 -3.49 11.32
C ARG A 147 -6.01 -3.06 12.75
N ILE A 148 -7.13 -2.40 12.99
CA ILE A 148 -7.56 -1.91 14.30
C ILE A 148 -8.99 -2.37 14.51
N HIS A 149 -9.24 -3.04 15.63
CA HIS A 149 -10.58 -3.41 16.06
C HIS A 149 -11.01 -2.48 17.18
N ALA A 150 -12.25 -2.03 17.15
CA ALA A 150 -12.82 -1.20 18.19
C ALA A 150 -14.28 -1.51 18.48
N GLN A 151 -14.69 -1.27 19.71
CA GLN A 151 -16.09 -1.19 20.09
C GLN A 151 -16.64 0.19 19.77
N VAL A 152 -17.87 0.23 19.26
CA VAL A 152 -18.60 1.45 18.92
C VAL A 152 -19.64 1.76 19.99
N PHE A 153 -19.68 3.01 20.42
CA PHE A 153 -20.61 3.50 21.44
C PHE A 153 -21.43 4.68 20.91
N ASP A 154 -22.75 4.60 21.09
CA ASP A 154 -23.67 5.73 20.95
C ASP A 154 -23.78 6.48 22.29
N CYS A 155 -23.36 7.74 22.29
CA CYS A 155 -23.35 8.62 23.46
C CYS A 155 -24.42 9.72 23.36
N GLY A 156 -25.46 9.54 22.54
CA GLY A 156 -26.55 10.50 22.36
C GLY A 156 -26.42 11.32 21.07
N GLU A 157 -27.08 12.47 21.03
CA GLU A 157 -27.08 13.35 19.85
C GLU A 157 -25.92 14.34 19.88
N LYS A 158 -25.52 14.83 18.70
CA LYS A 158 -24.49 15.86 18.53
C LYS A 158 -24.97 17.25 18.88
#